data_AF-A0A9D4SC28-F1
#
_entry.id   AF-A0A9D4SC28-F1
#
_cell.length_a   1.000
_cell.length_b   1.000
_cell.length_c   1.000
_cell.angle_alpha   90.00
_cell.angle_beta   90.00
_cell.angle_gamma   90.00
#
_symmetry.space_group_name_H-M   'P 1'
#
loop_
_entity.id
_entity.type
_entity.pdbx_description
1 polymer ?
#
loop_
_entity_poly.entity_id
_entity_poly.type
_entity_poly.pdbx_seq_one_letter_code
_entity_poly.pdbx_strand_id
1 'polypeptide(L)' 'MFLEDKIKLIKESEMLPKPTLKMLSEKYRIGKSTIGDIMQKKSTYMFFSVKRM' A
#
# COMPACT_ATOMS: atom_id res chain seq x y z
N MET A 1 7.21 -9.35 0.08
CA MET A 1 6.41 -8.25 0.65
C MET A 1 5.28 -8.86 1.47
N PHE A 2 5.26 -8.58 2.77
CA PHE A 2 4.26 -9.12 3.70
C PHE A 2 2.95 -8.32 3.64
N LEU A 3 1.90 -8.84 4.28
CA LEU A 3 0.60 -8.14 4.37
C LEU A 3 0.75 -6.78 5.07
N GLU A 4 1.56 -6.71 6.11
CA GLU A 4 1.84 -5.50 6.88
C GLU A 4 2.48 -4.38 6.03
N ASP A 5 3.41 -4.73 5.16
CA ASP A 5 4.05 -3.79 4.24
C ASP A 5 3.02 -3.19 3.27
N LYS A 6 2.07 -4.01 2.80
CA LYS A 6 1.01 -3.58 1.87
C LYS A 6 0.06 -2.62 2.58
N ILE A 7 -0.28 -2.91 3.83
CA ILE A 7 -1.12 -2.05 4.66
C ILE A 7 -0.42 -0.73 4.93
N LYS A 8 0.87 -0.74 5.29
CA LYS A 8 1.67 0.49 5.48
C LYS A 8 1.70 1.34 4.21
N LEU A 9 1.94 0.71 3.06
CA LEU A 9 1.94 1.37 1.77
C LEU A 9 0.58 2.00 1.43
N ILE A 10 -0.53 1.30 1.69
CA ILE A 10 -1.89 1.83 1.50
C ILE A 10 -2.11 3.04 2.42
N LYS A 11 -1.78 2.93 3.72
CA LYS A 11 -1.95 4.03 4.68
C LYS A 11 -1.14 5.25 4.27
N GLU A 12 0.12 5.08 3.88
CA GLU A 12 0.96 6.18 3.43
C GLU A 12 0.44 6.83 2.15
N SER A 13 -0.15 6.06 1.23
CA SER A 13 -0.75 6.62 0.01
C SER A 13 -1.97 7.50 0.26
N GLU A 14 -2.60 7.36 1.42
CA GLU A 14 -3.76 8.15 1.87
C GLU A 14 -3.34 9.33 2.78
N MET A 15 -2.07 9.44 3.17
CA MET A 15 -1.56 10.57 3.96
C MET A 15 -1.55 11.87 3.16
N LEU A 16 -1.66 13.00 3.86
CA LEU A 16 -1.52 14.34 3.28
C LEU A 16 -0.16 14.96 3.68
N PRO A 17 0.59 15.55 2.74
CA PRO A 17 0.30 15.65 1.29
C PRO A 17 0.36 14.28 0.60
N LYS A 18 -0.54 14.08 -0.37
CA LYS A 18 -0.69 12.78 -1.06
C LYS A 18 0.61 12.40 -1.78
N PRO A 19 1.32 11.33 -1.37
CA PRO A 19 2.57 10.96 -2.01
C PRO A 19 2.31 10.44 -3.42
N THR A 20 3.24 10.72 -4.32
CA THR A 20 3.14 10.22 -5.70
C THR A 20 3.50 8.74 -5.78
N LEU A 21 2.99 8.04 -6.81
CA LEU A 21 3.37 6.65 -7.07
C LEU A 21 4.88 6.47 -7.26
N LYS A 22 5.58 7.50 -7.76
CA LYS A 22 7.04 7.49 -7.89
C LYS A 22 7.72 7.47 -6.52
N MET A 23 7.29 8.34 -5.60
CA MET A 23 7.81 8.38 -4.23
C MET A 23 7.58 7.07 -3.49
N LEU A 24 6.39 6.47 -3.61
CA LEU A 24 6.09 5.17 -3.01
C LEU A 24 6.93 4.05 -3.65
N SER A 25 7.13 4.10 -4.97
CA SER A 25 7.98 3.16 -5.71
C SER A 25 9.43 3.20 -5.25
N GLU A 26 10.00 4.40 -5.09
CA GLU A 26 11.36 4.61 -4.60
C GLU A 26 11.50 4.19 -3.13
N LYS A 27 10.56 4.58 -2.28
CA LYS A 27 10.59 4.30 -0.84
C LYS A 27 10.50 2.81 -0.52
N TYR A 28 9.59 2.09 -1.18
CA TYR A 28 9.38 0.67 -0.94
C TYR A 28 10.18 -0.23 -1.90
N ARG A 29 10.92 0.35 -2.85
CA ARG A 29 11.66 -0.35 -3.91
C ARG A 29 10.79 -1.35 -4.69
N ILE A 30 9.56 -0.94 -5.02
CA ILE A 30 8.58 -1.78 -5.73
C ILE A 30 8.16 -1.09 -7.02
N GLY A 31 7.93 -1.85 -8.09
CA GLY A 31 7.44 -1.33 -9.34
C GLY A 31 6.07 -0.65 -9.20
N LYS A 32 5.85 0.41 -9.99
CA LYS A 32 4.58 1.17 -10.01
C LYS A 32 3.37 0.27 -10.31
N SER A 33 3.54 -0.74 -11.17
CA SER A 33 2.48 -1.71 -11.48
C SER A 33 2.03 -2.48 -10.24
N THR A 34 2.98 -2.98 -9.46
CA THR A 34 2.71 -3.70 -8.21
C THR A 34 2.04 -2.79 -7.19
N ILE A 35 2.44 -1.52 -7.10
CA ILE A 35 1.76 -0.52 -6.26
C ILE A 35 0.31 -0.34 -6.71
N GLY A 36 0.08 -0.22 -8.02
CA GLY A 36 -1.26 -0.16 -8.60
C GLY A 36 -2.13 -1.35 -8.22
N ASP A 37 -1.61 -2.57 -8.37
CA ASP A 37 -2.29 -3.81 -7.96
C ASP A 37 -2.63 -3.82 -6.46
N ILE A 38 -1.70 -3.34 -5.62
CA ILE A 38 -1.90 -3.28 -4.18
C ILE A 38 -3.02 -2.30 -3.83
N MET A 39 -3.06 -1.14 -4.48
CA MET A 39 -4.10 -0.13 -4.27
C MET A 39 -5.47 -0.60 -4.75
N GLN A 40 -5.55 -1.32 -5.87
CA GLN A 40 -6.81 -1.91 -6.34
C GLN A 40 -7.35 -2.92 -5.33
N LYS A 41 -6.48 -3.69 -4.69
CA LYS A 41 -6.83 -4.69 -3.69
C LYS A 41 -6.85 -4.13 -2.25
N LYS A 42 -6.86 -2.80 -2.06
CA LYS A 42 -6.76 -2.18 -0.72
C LYS A 42 -7.81 -2.69 0.25
N SER A 43 -9.05 -2.83 -0.22
CA SER A 43 -10.18 -3.27 0.61
C SER A 43 -9.95 -4.67 1.16
N THR A 44 -9.46 -5.57 0.32
CA THR A 44 -9.10 -6.94 0.70
C THR A 44 -8.00 -6.96 1.75
N TYR A 45 -6.91 -6.20 1.56
CA TYR A 45 -5.80 -6.18 2.51
C TYR A 45 -6.17 -5.55 3.85
N MET A 46 -6.99 -4.51 3.84
CA MET A 46 -7.51 -3.89 5.07
C MET A 46 -8.47 -4.82 5.81
N PHE A 47 -9.34 -5.54 5.10
CA PHE A 47 -10.24 -6.53 5.71
C PHE A 47 -9.48 -7.63 6.44
N PHE A 48 -8.44 -8.20 5.80
CA PHE A 48 -7.59 -9.20 6.43
C PHE A 48 -6.74 -8.64 7.58
N SER A 49 -6.42 -7.33 7.56
CA SER A 49 -5.76 -6.67 8.69
C SER A 49 -6.64 -6.66 9.94
N VAL A 50 -7.95 -6.43 9.78
CA VAL A 50 -8.89 -6.30 10.91
C VAL A 50 -9.28 -7.67 11.45
N LYS A 51 -9.42 -8.69 10.60
CA LYS A 51 -9.78 -10.06 11.00
C LYS A 51 -8.67 -10.83 11.77
N ARG A 52 -7.47 -10.27 11.89
CA ARG A 52 -6.35 -10.86 12.64
C ARG A 52 -6.16 -10.28 14.05
N MET A 53 -7.01 -9.32 14.47
CA MET A 53 -7.19 -8.95 15.88
C MET A 53 -8.23 -9.87 16.52
#